data_AF-A0A8H5ZDN7-F1
#
_entry.id   AF-A0A8H5ZDN7-F1
#
_cell.length_a   1.000
_cell.length_b   1.000
_cell.length_c   1.000
_cell.angle_alpha   90.00
_cell.angle_beta   90.00
_cell.angle_gamma   90.00
#
_symmetry.space_group_name_H-M   'P 1'
#
loop_
_entity.id
_entity.type
_entity.pdbx_description
1 polymer ?
#
loop_
_entity_poly.entity_id
_entity_poly.type
_entity_poly.pdbx_seq_one_letter_code
_entity_poly.pdbx_strand_id
1 'polypeptide(L)'
;MAQTLAFLHWKAGIDANDIEFVLVGGHLVSSSYPSEQEVRAATKHTAGRLHVTNIRNQQTSMWLLDFNQCQHFEYHADGEAGCKEVMKKLAEGFWFNDPYYPRPNATDDEDKKLWDIFVEHYLKTSAELVAHQGPREFIEAVVEKGKQRSESYLFSL
;
A
#
# COMPACT_ATOMS: atom_id res chain seq x y z
N MET A 1 -1.33 0.25 -3.46
CA MET A 1 -0.72 1.14 -2.45
C MET A 1 -0.02 2.35 -3.09
N ALA A 2 1.12 2.19 -3.78
CA ALA A 2 1.91 3.30 -4.34
C ALA A 2 1.08 4.35 -5.13
N GLN A 3 0.30 3.89 -6.11
CA GLN A 3 -0.53 4.77 -6.94
C GLN A 3 -1.62 5.48 -6.12
N THR A 4 -2.19 4.79 -5.12
CA THR A 4 -3.18 5.35 -4.19
C THR A 4 -2.57 6.46 -3.35
N LEU A 5 -1.40 6.24 -2.75
CA LEU A 5 -0.70 7.29 -1.99
C LEU A 5 -0.32 8.48 -2.86
N ALA A 6 0.14 8.25 -4.09
CA ALA A 6 0.42 9.34 -5.04
C ALA A 6 -0.84 10.17 -5.31
N PHE A 7 -1.99 9.52 -5.50
CA PHE A 7 -3.27 10.22 -5.67
C PHE A 7 -3.66 11.00 -4.41
N LEU A 8 -3.57 10.39 -3.23
CA LEU A 8 -3.94 11.06 -1.98
C LEU A 8 -3.06 12.29 -1.71
N HIS A 9 -1.75 12.14 -1.84
CA HIS A 9 -0.81 13.23 -1.62
C HIS A 9 -1.00 14.35 -2.65
N TRP A 10 -0.97 14.03 -3.94
CA TRP A 10 -0.76 15.04 -4.98
C TRP A 10 -2.03 15.46 -5.72
N LYS A 11 -3.07 14.62 -5.70
CA LYS A 11 -4.37 14.96 -6.28
C LYS A 11 -5.37 15.43 -5.25
N ALA A 12 -5.44 14.76 -4.10
CA ALA A 12 -6.37 15.11 -3.03
C ALA A 12 -5.77 16.09 -1.99
N GLY A 13 -4.44 16.22 -1.93
CA GLY A 13 -3.77 17.08 -0.97
C GLY A 13 -3.99 16.62 0.47
N ILE A 14 -4.04 15.30 0.70
CA ILE A 14 -4.19 14.69 2.03
C ILE A 14 -2.95 13.88 2.38
N ASP A 15 -2.55 13.89 3.64
CA ASP A 15 -1.31 13.28 4.12
C ASP A 15 -1.33 11.74 4.24
N ALA A 16 -2.48 11.13 3.98
CA ALA A 16 -2.68 9.68 4.08
C ALA A 16 -2.32 9.09 5.46
N ASN A 17 -2.36 9.89 6.52
CA ASN A 17 -2.07 9.43 7.87
C ASN A 17 -3.18 8.48 8.39
N ASP A 18 -2.76 7.34 8.93
CA ASP A 18 -3.57 6.27 9.52
C ASP A 18 -4.53 5.54 8.57
N ILE A 19 -4.32 5.60 7.25
CA ILE A 19 -5.16 4.86 6.30
C ILE A 19 -4.84 3.36 6.29
N GLU A 20 -5.88 2.53 6.21
CA GLU A 20 -5.76 1.08 6.22
C GLU A 20 -6.10 0.43 4.87
N PHE A 21 -5.15 -0.34 4.33
CA PHE A 21 -5.37 -1.15 3.12
C PHE A 21 -5.88 -2.54 3.51
N VAL A 22 -7.12 -2.86 3.15
CA VAL A 22 -7.73 -4.17 3.43
C VAL A 22 -7.84 -4.98 2.15
N LEU A 23 -7.18 -6.14 2.13
CA LEU A 23 -7.33 -7.12 1.06
C LEU A 23 -8.46 -8.10 1.42
N VAL A 24 -9.50 -8.10 0.60
CA VAL A 24 -10.62 -9.05 0.72
C VAL A 24 -10.50 -10.07 -0.40
N GLY A 25 -10.20 -11.31 -0.03
CA GLY A 25 -10.27 -12.47 -0.91
C GLY A 25 -11.64 -13.14 -0.87
N GLY A 26 -11.93 -13.99 -1.86
CA GLY A 26 -13.07 -14.91 -1.80
C GLY A 26 -14.35 -14.47 -2.51
N HIS A 27 -14.34 -13.41 -3.31
CA HIS A 27 -15.42 -13.23 -4.28
C HIS A 27 -15.29 -14.31 -5.36
N LEU A 28 -16.13 -15.33 -5.26
CA LEU A 28 -16.35 -16.28 -6.34
C LEU A 28 -16.95 -15.52 -7.52
N VAL A 29 -16.13 -15.17 -8.51
CA VAL A 29 -16.60 -14.58 -9.78
C VAL A 29 -17.47 -15.60 -10.54
N SER A 30 -17.40 -16.87 -10.17
CA SER A 30 -18.35 -17.91 -10.51
C SER A 30 -18.48 -18.85 -9.32
N SER A 31 -19.60 -18.78 -8.60
CA SER A 31 -20.10 -19.95 -7.91
C SER A 31 -20.46 -20.96 -9.01
N SER A 32 -19.50 -21.77 -9.43
CA SER A 32 -19.82 -22.99 -10.18
C SER A 32 -20.43 -23.94 -9.15
N TYR A 33 -21.69 -23.68 -8.79
CA TYR A 33 -22.47 -24.66 -8.04
C TYR A 33 -22.41 -25.96 -8.83
N PRO A 34 -22.13 -27.10 -8.19
CA PRO A 34 -22.13 -28.37 -8.88
C PRO A 34 -23.45 -28.56 -9.62
N SER A 35 -23.37 -28.92 -10.89
CA SER A 35 -24.56 -29.31 -11.65
C SER A 35 -25.23 -30.51 -11.00
N GLU A 36 -26.52 -30.69 -11.24
CA GLU A 36 -27.27 -31.83 -10.71
C GLU A 36 -26.63 -33.18 -11.12
N GLN A 37 -26.07 -33.26 -12.33
CA GLN A 37 -25.34 -34.44 -12.79
C GLN A 37 -24.08 -34.71 -11.98
N GLU A 38 -23.31 -33.68 -11.63
CA GLU A 38 -22.10 -33.82 -10.81
C GLU A 38 -22.42 -34.24 -9.38
N VAL A 39 -23.52 -33.71 -8.81
CA VAL A 39 -24.00 -34.14 -7.48
C VAL A 39 -24.45 -35.60 -7.50
N ARG A 40 -25.20 -36.01 -8.53
CA ARG A 40 -25.68 -37.40 -8.68
C ARG A 40 -24.55 -38.39 -8.96
N ALA A 41 -23.48 -37.96 -9.64
CA ALA A 41 -22.32 -38.80 -9.94
C ALA A 41 -21.33 -38.88 -8.77
N ALA A 42 -21.46 -38.03 -7.75
CA ALA A 42 -20.57 -38.02 -6.60
C ALA A 42 -20.80 -39.21 -5.67
N THR A 43 -19.69 -39.70 -5.13
CA THR A 43 -19.64 -40.77 -4.13
C THR A 43 -19.17 -40.20 -2.79
N LYS A 44 -19.28 -40.98 -1.71
CA LYS A 44 -18.79 -40.59 -0.37
C LYS A 44 -17.31 -40.16 -0.35
N HIS A 45 -16.52 -40.64 -1.32
CA HIS A 45 -15.09 -40.33 -1.45
C HIS A 45 -14.80 -39.12 -2.35
N THR A 46 -15.78 -38.65 -3.11
CA THR A 46 -15.60 -37.62 -4.13
C THR A 46 -16.46 -36.37 -3.89
N ALA A 47 -17.42 -36.44 -2.97
CA ALA A 47 -18.28 -35.32 -2.57
C ALA A 47 -17.50 -34.07 -2.12
N GLY A 48 -16.36 -34.22 -1.44
CA GLY A 48 -15.51 -33.10 -1.03
C GLY A 48 -14.91 -32.31 -2.19
N ARG A 49 -14.87 -32.88 -3.41
CA ARG A 49 -14.36 -32.21 -4.61
C ARG A 49 -15.40 -31.33 -5.31
N LEU A 50 -16.67 -31.45 -4.95
CA LEU A 50 -17.74 -30.58 -5.43
C LEU A 50 -17.64 -29.15 -4.85
N HIS A 51 -16.85 -28.97 -3.79
CA HIS A 51 -16.62 -27.69 -3.11
C HIS A 51 -15.19 -27.18 -3.25
N VAL A 52 -14.49 -27.54 -4.33
CA VAL A 52 -13.15 -27.00 -4.58
C VAL A 52 -13.30 -25.55 -5.02
N THR A 53 -13.20 -24.65 -4.05
CA THR A 53 -12.94 -23.24 -4.31
C THR A 53 -11.63 -23.14 -5.06
N ASN A 54 -11.69 -22.84 -6.35
CA ASN A 54 -10.48 -22.55 -7.11
C ASN A 54 -9.92 -21.23 -6.59
N ILE A 55 -8.92 -21.30 -5.71
CA ILE A 55 -8.27 -20.15 -5.09
C ILE A 55 -7.65 -19.22 -6.15
N ARG A 56 -7.29 -19.76 -7.34
CA ARG A 56 -6.80 -18.97 -8.47
C ARG A 56 -7.89 -18.17 -9.20
N ASN A 57 -9.17 -18.49 -8.98
CA ASN A 57 -10.32 -17.79 -9.56
C ASN A 57 -10.99 -16.83 -8.57
N GLN A 58 -10.39 -16.61 -7.39
CA GLN A 58 -10.88 -15.62 -6.45
C GLN A 58 -10.41 -14.25 -6.88
N GLN A 59 -11.34 -13.33 -7.12
CA GLN A 59 -11.00 -11.93 -7.31
C GLN A 59 -10.62 -11.35 -5.94
N THR A 60 -9.40 -10.83 -5.84
CA THR A 60 -8.96 -10.05 -4.68
C THR A 60 -9.41 -8.61 -4.89
N SER A 61 -10.22 -8.10 -3.96
CA SER A 61 -10.57 -6.69 -3.89
C SER A 61 -9.69 -6.01 -2.85
N MET A 62 -9.26 -4.78 -3.13
CA MET A 62 -8.54 -3.94 -2.18
C MET A 62 -9.44 -2.77 -1.78
N TRP A 63 -9.67 -2.61 -0.49
CA TRP A 63 -10.40 -1.49 0.09
C TRP A 63 -9.43 -0.57 0.81
N LEU A 64 -9.73 0.72 0.81
CA LEU A 64 -9.01 1.72 1.60
C LEU A 64 -9.98 2.31 2.63
N LEU A 65 -9.62 2.21 3.90
CA LEU A 65 -10.45 2.60 5.03
C LEU A 65 -9.67 3.53 5.97
N ASP A 66 -10.38 3.99 7.00
CA ASP A 66 -9.89 4.80 8.12
C ASP A 66 -9.20 6.11 7.75
N PHE A 67 -10.00 7.10 7.33
CA PHE A 67 -9.50 8.45 6.97
C PHE A 67 -9.60 9.44 8.15
N ASN A 68 -9.86 8.99 9.37
CA ASN A 68 -10.18 9.85 10.51
C ASN A 68 -8.99 10.71 11.01
N GLN A 69 -7.74 10.27 10.80
CA GLN A 69 -6.52 11.01 11.14
C GLN A 69 -5.88 11.72 9.95
N CYS A 70 -6.45 11.58 8.75
CA CYS A 70 -5.95 12.27 7.57
C CYS A 70 -6.12 13.78 7.71
N GLN A 71 -5.12 14.52 7.28
CA GLN A 71 -5.15 15.97 7.26
C GLN A 71 -4.78 16.50 5.88
N HIS A 72 -5.36 17.65 5.53
CA HIS A 72 -4.93 18.37 4.35
C HIS A 72 -3.52 18.93 4.53
N PHE A 73 -2.80 19.07 3.42
CA PHE A 73 -1.55 19.81 3.34
C PHE A 73 -1.47 20.58 2.03
N GLU A 74 -0.61 21.60 2.02
CA GLU A 74 -0.28 22.36 0.82
C GLU A 74 1.23 22.25 0.57
N TYR A 75 1.61 21.99 -0.68
CA TYR A 75 3.01 21.96 -1.09
C TYR A 75 3.37 23.25 -1.82
N HIS A 76 4.35 23.99 -1.28
CA HIS A 76 4.81 25.25 -1.85
C HIS A 76 6.25 25.12 -2.31
N ALA A 77 6.47 24.85 -3.60
CA ALA A 77 7.79 24.61 -4.19
C ALA A 77 8.85 25.70 -3.89
N ASP A 78 8.42 26.94 -3.64
CA ASP A 78 9.29 28.10 -3.43
C ASP A 78 9.61 28.37 -1.94
N GLY A 79 9.06 27.58 -1.02
CA GLY A 79 9.17 27.78 0.43
C GLY A 79 9.92 26.64 1.12
N GLU A 80 11.26 26.70 1.13
CA GLU A 80 12.13 25.61 1.63
C GLU A 80 11.75 25.11 3.04
N ALA A 81 11.38 26.01 3.96
CA ALA A 81 10.95 25.63 5.31
C ALA A 81 9.58 24.95 5.33
N GLY A 82 8.62 25.42 4.52
CA GLY A 82 7.29 24.83 4.40
C GLY A 82 7.34 23.44 3.76
N CYS A 83 8.18 23.26 2.73
CA CYS A 83 8.44 21.95 2.12
C CYS A 83 8.96 20.93 3.16
N LYS A 84 9.91 21.32 4.01
CA LYS A 84 10.50 20.42 5.02
C LYS A 84 9.47 19.90 6.02
N GLU A 85 8.60 20.76 6.54
CA GLU A 85 7.55 20.33 7.49
C GLU A 85 6.51 19.42 6.83
N VAL A 86 6.11 19.72 5.59
CA VAL A 86 5.21 18.84 4.82
C VAL A 86 5.87 17.49 4.58
N MET A 87 7.12 17.45 4.12
CA MET A 87 7.81 16.18 3.87
C MET A 87 7.98 15.37 5.15
N LYS A 88 8.29 16.03 6.27
CA LYS A 88 8.34 15.39 7.59
C LYS A 88 7.00 14.79 7.96
N LYS A 89 5.90 15.53 7.82
CA LYS A 89 4.54 15.05 8.10
C LYS A 89 4.18 13.82 7.26
N LEU A 90 4.41 13.89 5.95
CA LEU A 90 4.13 12.76 5.04
C LEU A 90 4.99 11.54 5.37
N ALA A 91 6.28 11.72 5.64
CA ALA A 91 7.16 10.63 6.02
C ALA A 91 6.77 10.02 7.38
N GLU A 92 6.35 10.84 8.34
CA GLU A 92 5.85 10.38 9.64
C GLU A 92 4.57 9.57 9.47
N GLY A 93 3.61 10.02 8.66
CA GLY A 93 2.44 9.24 8.29
C GLY A 93 2.81 7.90 7.66
N PHE A 94 3.70 7.89 6.66
CA PHE A 94 4.16 6.65 6.02
C PHE A 94 4.77 5.63 7.00
N TRP A 95 5.56 6.10 7.98
CA TRP A 95 6.20 5.24 8.97
C TRP A 95 5.31 4.87 10.15
N PHE A 96 4.31 5.69 10.44
CA PHE A 96 3.28 5.43 11.45
C PHE A 96 2.27 4.41 10.93
N ASN A 97 1.92 4.52 9.65
CA ASN A 97 1.00 3.60 8.98
C ASN A 97 1.50 2.16 9.03
N ASP A 98 0.52 1.29 8.95
CA ASP A 98 0.54 -0.18 8.97
C ASP A 98 1.92 -0.87 8.76
N PRO A 99 2.25 -1.91 9.56
CA PRO A 99 3.51 -2.66 9.44
C PRO A 99 3.84 -3.18 8.02
N TYR A 100 2.85 -3.35 7.14
CA TYR A 100 2.97 -3.89 5.79
C TYR A 100 3.33 -2.87 4.70
N TYR A 101 3.60 -1.60 5.05
CA TYR A 101 4.15 -0.64 4.10
C TYR A 101 5.56 -1.06 3.63
N PRO A 102 5.89 -0.93 2.32
CA PRO A 102 7.21 -1.26 1.79
C PRO A 102 8.35 -0.54 2.51
N ARG A 103 9.41 -1.28 2.86
CA ARG A 103 10.49 -0.77 3.72
C ARG A 103 11.71 -0.33 2.90
N PRO A 104 12.10 0.96 2.94
CA PRO A 104 13.26 1.45 2.19
C PRO A 104 14.61 0.88 2.65
N ASN A 105 14.66 0.37 3.88
CA ASN A 105 15.84 -0.14 4.56
C ASN A 105 15.79 -1.66 4.77
N ALA A 106 14.98 -2.37 3.99
CA ALA A 106 14.91 -3.82 4.03
C ALA A 106 16.25 -4.48 3.72
N THR A 107 16.55 -5.58 4.43
CA THR A 107 17.82 -6.30 4.26
C THR A 107 17.68 -7.53 3.38
N ASP A 108 16.49 -8.15 3.32
CA ASP A 108 16.19 -9.23 2.38
C ASP A 108 15.85 -8.71 0.98
N ASP A 109 16.01 -9.57 -0.02
CA ASP A 109 15.92 -9.17 -1.42
C ASP A 109 14.49 -9.02 -1.92
N GLU A 110 13.51 -9.64 -1.28
CA GLU A 110 12.10 -9.52 -1.69
C GLU A 110 11.52 -8.19 -1.22
N ASP A 111 11.77 -7.78 0.02
CA ASP A 111 11.31 -6.48 0.51
C ASP A 111 12.02 -5.31 -0.19
N LYS A 112 13.30 -5.46 -0.58
CA LYS A 112 13.97 -4.47 -1.45
C LYS A 112 13.25 -4.32 -2.79
N LYS A 113 12.89 -5.43 -3.43
CA LYS A 113 12.11 -5.38 -4.68
C LYS A 113 10.75 -4.74 -4.47
N LEU A 114 10.07 -5.02 -3.35
CA LEU A 114 8.80 -4.38 -3.01
C LEU A 114 8.94 -2.86 -2.86
N TRP A 115 10.02 -2.40 -2.22
CA TRP A 115 10.33 -0.97 -2.15
C TRP A 115 10.62 -0.37 -3.52
N ASP A 116 11.43 -1.03 -4.35
CA ASP A 116 11.74 -0.54 -5.70
C ASP A 116 10.47 -0.39 -6.57
N ILE A 117 9.59 -1.41 -6.55
CA ILE A 117 8.28 -1.39 -7.23
C ILE A 117 7.42 -0.26 -6.66
N PHE A 118 7.40 -0.07 -5.34
CA PHE A 118 6.66 1.02 -4.72
C PHE A 118 7.13 2.38 -5.22
N VAL A 119 8.44 2.64 -5.20
CA VAL A 119 9.05 3.90 -5.65
C VAL A 119 8.75 4.14 -7.13
N GLU A 120 8.94 3.14 -7.98
CA GLU A 120 8.66 3.23 -9.42
C GLU A 120 7.21 3.66 -9.67
N HIS A 121 6.25 2.92 -9.10
CA HIS A 121 4.84 3.19 -9.33
C HIS A 121 4.35 4.48 -8.68
N TYR A 122 4.88 4.84 -7.51
CA TYR A 122 4.56 6.10 -6.84
C TYR A 122 5.01 7.29 -7.70
N LEU A 123 6.30 7.31 -8.09
CA LEU A 123 6.85 8.41 -8.89
C LEU A 123 6.23 8.49 -10.28
N LYS A 124 5.99 7.35 -10.94
CA LYS A 124 5.30 7.32 -12.24
C LYS A 124 3.91 7.94 -12.16
N THR A 125 3.12 7.54 -11.15
CA THR A 125 1.77 8.08 -10.97
C THR A 125 1.81 9.56 -10.59
N SER A 126 2.72 9.95 -9.70
CA SER A 126 2.89 11.35 -9.30
C SER A 126 3.27 12.27 -10.47
N ALA A 127 4.10 11.80 -11.40
CA ALA A 127 4.48 12.58 -12.58
C ALA A 127 3.29 12.88 -13.51
N GLU A 128 2.22 12.09 -13.46
CA GLU A 128 0.97 12.35 -14.17
C GLU A 128 0.07 13.36 -13.42
N LEU A 129 0.31 13.58 -12.13
CA LEU A 129 -0.53 14.41 -11.25
C LEU A 129 0.04 15.82 -11.03
N VAL A 130 1.37 15.93 -10.88
CA VAL A 130 2.06 17.19 -10.54
C VAL A 130 3.41 17.31 -11.24
N ALA A 131 3.85 18.55 -11.50
CA ALA A 131 5.11 18.85 -12.19
C ALA A 131 6.27 19.26 -11.26
N HIS A 132 6.01 19.41 -9.96
CA HIS A 132 7.00 19.84 -8.96
C HIS A 132 7.72 18.66 -8.30
N GLN A 133 8.73 18.94 -7.48
CA GLN A 133 9.63 17.91 -6.91
C GLN A 133 9.11 17.19 -5.66
N GLY A 134 8.03 17.68 -5.03
CA GLY A 134 7.41 17.07 -3.85
C GLY A 134 7.32 15.53 -3.82
N PRO A 135 6.94 14.83 -4.91
CA PRO A 135 6.96 13.36 -4.95
C PRO A 135 8.33 12.74 -4.68
N ARG A 136 9.40 13.30 -5.25
CA ARG A 136 10.77 12.80 -5.04
C ARG A 136 11.25 13.15 -3.64
N GLU A 137 11.00 14.38 -3.19
CA GLU A 137 11.32 14.84 -1.84
C GLU A 137 10.65 13.97 -0.76
N PHE A 138 9.41 13.51 -1.00
CA PHE A 138 8.73 12.58 -0.11
C PHE A 138 9.46 11.23 0.00
N ILE A 139 9.87 10.64 -1.13
CA ILE A 139 10.63 9.37 -1.12
C ILE A 139 11.95 9.54 -0.35
N GLU A 140 12.66 10.64 -0.59
CA GLU A 140 13.89 10.97 0.13
C GLU A 140 13.65 11.10 1.65
N ALA A 141 12.58 11.78 2.05
CA ALA A 141 12.20 11.94 3.45
C ALA A 141 11.82 10.60 4.11
N VAL A 142 11.13 9.70 3.40
CA VAL A 142 10.80 8.34 3.89
C VAL A 142 12.08 7.52 4.12
N VAL A 143 13.02 7.55 3.17
CA VAL A 143 14.31 6.86 3.29
C VAL A 143 15.10 7.41 4.48
N GLU A 144 15.18 8.73 4.62
CA GLU A 144 15.94 9.38 5.69
C GLU A 144 15.36 9.07 7.08
N LYS A 145 14.02 9.13 7.22
CA LYS A 145 13.35 8.73 8.46
C LYS A 145 13.62 7.25 8.80
N GLY A 146 13.72 6.38 7.80
CA GLY A 146 14.07 4.96 7.99
C GLY A 146 15.47 4.75 8.58
N LYS A 147 16.45 5.53 8.14
CA LYS A 147 17.81 5.51 8.71
C LYS A 147 17.79 5.96 10.17
N GLN A 148 17.16 7.09 10.46
CA GLN A 148 17.05 7.64 11.82
C GLN A 148 16.38 6.65 12.80
N ARG A 149 15.35 5.93 12.35
CA ARG A 149 14.69 4.90 13.15
C ARG A 149 15.64 3.74 13.44
N SER A 150 16.39 3.28 12.43
CA SER A 150 17.34 2.17 12.57
C SER A 150 18.49 2.51 13.53
N GLU A 151 19.01 3.73 13.45
CA GLU A 151 20.04 4.24 14.38
C GLU A 151 19.51 4.37 15.81
N SER A 152 18.28 4.86 15.98
CA SER A 152 17.65 4.99 17.31
C SER A 152 17.51 3.63 18.01
N TYR A 153 17.22 2.55 17.28
CA TYR A 153 17.19 1.20 17.84
C TYR A 153 18.58 0.71 18.27
N LEU A 154 19.63 1.03 17.52
CA LEU A 154 21.02 0.66 17.83
C LEU A 154 21.55 1.30 19.12
N PHE A 155 21.10 2.51 19.46
CA PHE A 155 21.53 3.23 20.68
C PHE A 155 20.62 2.99 21.90
N SER A 156 19.59 2.15 21.77
CA SER A 156 18.65 1.80 22.84
C SER A 156 18.90 0.44 23.50
N LEU A 157 19.97 -0.26 23.10
CA LEU A 157 20.47 -1.53 23.66
C LEU A 157 21.75 -1.29 24.48
#